data_AF-A0A9W8N9B3-F1
#
_entry.id   AF-A0A9W8N9B3-F1
#
_cell.length_a   1.000
_cell.length_b   1.000
_cell.length_c   1.000
_cell.angle_alpha   90.00
_cell.angle_beta   90.00
_cell.angle_gamma   90.00
#
_symmetry.space_group_name_H-M   'P 1'
#
loop_
_entity.id
_entity.type
_entity.pdbx_description
1 polymer ?
#
loop_
_entity_poly.entity_id
_entity_poly.type
_entity_poly.pdbx_seq_one_letter_code
_entity_poly.pdbx_strand_id
1 'polypeptide(L)'
;MWTEITKDLVTREAIERLGYEYEETEWFFYIMQYLRYEDVLELTDLTEEIRRRRRRARETEEQDHYTFSRRHHAHRHLPWDRVDDERIVERDVYYDSRYYR
;
A
#
# COMPACT_ATOMS: atom_id res chain seq x y z
N MET A 1 -28.13 -7.55 -21.94
CA MET A 1 -28.77 -7.57 -20.60
C MET A 1 -27.68 -7.26 -19.61
N TRP A 2 -27.90 -6.36 -18.66
CA TRP A 2 -26.89 -5.94 -17.68
C TRP A 2 -27.24 -6.43 -16.27
N THR A 3 -26.22 -6.54 -15.42
CA THR A 3 -26.36 -6.84 -13.99
C THR A 3 -25.93 -5.63 -13.17
N GLU A 4 -26.82 -5.13 -12.31
CA GLU A 4 -26.50 -4.06 -11.36
C GLU A 4 -25.94 -4.67 -10.07
N ILE A 5 -24.80 -4.18 -9.60
CA ILE A 5 -24.15 -4.63 -8.36
C ILE A 5 -23.71 -3.44 -7.51
N THR A 6 -23.93 -3.49 -6.19
CA THR A 6 -23.59 -2.38 -5.28
C THR A 6 -22.08 -2.30 -5.07
N LYS A 7 -21.55 -1.08 -4.92
CA LYS A 7 -20.13 -0.86 -4.57
C LYS A 7 -19.74 -1.38 -3.18
N ASP A 8 -20.74 -1.62 -2.32
CA ASP A 8 -20.55 -2.21 -1.01
C ASP A 8 -20.22 -3.71 -1.10
N LEU A 9 -20.77 -4.39 -2.11
CA LEU A 9 -20.54 -5.83 -2.30
C LEU A 9 -19.22 -6.09 -3.03
N VAL A 10 -18.97 -5.33 -4.10
CA VAL A 10 -17.85 -5.59 -5.01
C VAL A 10 -17.00 -4.35 -5.21
N THR A 11 -15.69 -4.55 -5.32
CA THR A 11 -14.74 -3.47 -5.65
C THR A 11 -14.40 -3.46 -7.13
N ARG A 12 -14.11 -2.26 -7.66
CA ARG A 12 -13.65 -2.07 -9.04
C ARG A 12 -12.50 -3.00 -9.44
N GLU A 13 -11.52 -3.16 -8.55
CA GLU A 13 -10.35 -4.02 -8.76
C GLU A 13 -10.73 -5.51 -8.95
N ALA A 14 -11.79 -5.99 -8.30
CA ALA A 14 -12.26 -7.35 -8.49
C ALA A 14 -12.89 -7.56 -9.88
N ILE A 15 -13.70 -6.59 -10.33
CA ILE A 15 -14.33 -6.61 -11.66
C ILE A 15 -13.29 -6.59 -12.77
N GLU A 16 -12.29 -5.70 -12.64
CA GLU A 16 -11.17 -5.58 -13.59
C GLU A 16 -10.33 -6.87 -13.65
N ARG A 17 -10.06 -7.51 -12.51
CA ARG A 17 -9.29 -8.76 -12.46
C ARG A 17 -9.99 -9.94 -13.13
N LEU A 18 -11.32 -10.03 -12.98
CA LEU A 18 -12.10 -11.08 -13.63
C LEU A 18 -12.42 -10.75 -15.10
N GLY A 19 -12.02 -9.56 -15.59
CA GLY A 19 -12.12 -9.19 -16.99
C GLY A 19 -13.55 -8.84 -17.43
N TYR A 20 -14.41 -8.43 -16.49
CA TYR A 20 -15.76 -8.03 -16.83
C TYR A 20 -15.81 -6.60 -17.37
N GLU A 21 -16.60 -6.40 -18.42
CA GLU A 21 -16.96 -5.08 -18.90
C GLU A 21 -18.03 -4.47 -17.98
N TYR A 22 -17.77 -3.24 -17.51
CA TYR A 22 -18.66 -2.56 -16.59
C TYR A 22 -18.70 -1.05 -16.81
N GLU A 23 -19.81 -0.43 -16.43
CA GLU A 23 -19.93 1.01 -16.24
C GLU A 23 -20.07 1.34 -14.74
N GLU A 24 -19.36 2.37 -14.29
CA GLU A 24 -19.40 2.84 -12.90
C GLU A 24 -20.34 4.03 -12.75
N THR A 25 -21.24 3.98 -11.77
CA THR A 25 -22.08 5.12 -11.36
C THR A 25 -21.70 5.60 -9.97
N GLU A 26 -22.49 6.46 -9.33
CA GLU A 26 -22.23 6.91 -7.96
C GLU A 26 -22.26 5.73 -6.96
N TRP A 27 -23.27 4.87 -7.06
CA TRP A 27 -23.58 3.83 -6.04
C TRP A 27 -23.44 2.39 -6.54
N PHE A 28 -23.47 2.17 -7.86
CA PHE A 28 -23.50 0.82 -8.46
C PHE A 28 -22.48 0.66 -9.58
N PHE A 29 -22.13 -0.58 -9.85
CA PHE A 29 -21.52 -1.01 -11.11
C PHE A 29 -22.58 -1.71 -11.96
N TYR A 30 -22.60 -1.39 -13.25
CA TYR A 30 -23.40 -2.07 -14.26
C TYR A 30 -22.51 -2.98 -15.08
N ILE A 31 -22.58 -4.28 -14.83
CA ILE A 31 -21.81 -5.29 -15.56
C ILE A 31 -22.59 -5.67 -16.81
N MET A 32 -21.94 -5.60 -17.98
CA MET A 32 -22.61 -5.73 -19.30
C MET A 32 -23.00 -7.17 -19.67
N GLN A 33 -22.81 -8.11 -18.75
CA GLN A 33 -23.21 -9.50 -18.86
C GLN A 33 -24.16 -9.91 -17.74
N TYR A 34 -24.87 -11.02 -17.97
CA TYR A 34 -25.65 -11.66 -16.93
C TYR A 34 -24.73 -12.44 -16.00
N LEU A 35 -24.75 -12.11 -14.72
CA LEU A 35 -24.01 -12.85 -13.70
C LEU A 35 -24.88 -13.94 -13.09
N ARG A 36 -24.33 -15.15 -13.02
CA ARG A 36 -24.89 -16.23 -12.23
C ARG A 36 -24.49 -16.08 -10.77
N TYR A 37 -25.11 -16.89 -9.92
CA TYR A 37 -24.77 -16.94 -8.49
C TYR A 37 -23.28 -17.24 -8.27
N GLU A 38 -22.71 -18.14 -9.05
CA GLU A 38 -21.29 -18.52 -8.94
C GLU A 38 -20.36 -17.33 -9.27
N ASP A 39 -20.71 -16.53 -10.29
CA ASP A 39 -19.92 -15.37 -10.70
C ASP A 39 -19.96 -14.26 -9.63
N VAL A 40 -21.13 -14.05 -9.02
CA VAL A 40 -21.30 -13.09 -7.90
C VAL A 40 -20.51 -13.53 -6.68
N LEU A 41 -20.50 -14.84 -6.39
CA LEU A 41 -19.72 -15.40 -5.30
C LEU A 41 -18.22 -15.15 -5.52
N GLU A 42 -17.70 -15.43 -6.71
CA GLU A 42 -16.29 -15.21 -7.06
C GLU A 42 -15.89 -13.72 -6.95
N LEU A 43 -16.73 -12.80 -7.45
CA LEU A 43 -16.51 -11.36 -7.32
C LEU A 43 -16.45 -10.90 -5.86
N THR A 44 -17.32 -11.46 -5.02
CA THR A 44 -17.41 -11.12 -3.60
C THR A 44 -16.18 -11.65 -2.86
N ASP A 45 -15.79 -12.89 -3.12
CA ASP A 45 -14.61 -13.52 -2.49
C ASP A 45 -13.33 -12.77 -2.85
N LEU A 46 -13.14 -12.41 -4.13
CA LEU A 46 -12.00 -11.63 -4.58
C LEU A 46 -12.00 -10.22 -3.96
N THR A 47 -13.16 -9.59 -3.85
CA THR A 47 -13.30 -8.28 -3.17
C THR A 47 -12.88 -8.36 -1.70
N GLU A 48 -13.31 -9.40 -0.99
CA GLU A 48 -12.93 -9.62 0.39
C GLU A 48 -11.43 -9.92 0.54
N GLU A 49 -10.83 -10.65 -0.39
CA GLU A 49 -9.37 -10.85 -0.43
C GLU A 49 -8.63 -9.52 -0.59
N ILE A 50 -9.06 -8.67 -1.52
CA ILE A 50 -8.48 -7.33 -1.75
C ILE A 50 -8.58 -6.48 -0.49
N ARG A 51 -9.75 -6.43 0.16
CA ARG A 51 -9.97 -5.71 1.41
C ARG A 51 -9.06 -6.22 2.53
N ARG A 52 -8.94 -7.54 2.69
CA ARG A 52 -8.05 -8.17 3.67
C ARG A 52 -6.59 -7.84 3.41
N ARG A 53 -6.13 -7.91 2.15
CA ARG A 53 -4.75 -7.57 1.76
C ARG A 53 -4.43 -6.12 2.09
N ARG A 54 -5.34 -5.18 1.76
CA ARG A 54 -5.18 -3.76 2.08
C ARG A 54 -5.15 -3.49 3.58
N ARG A 55 -5.98 -4.20 4.36
CA ARG A 55 -5.95 -4.11 5.84
C ARG A 55 -4.59 -4.53 6.39
N ARG A 56 -4.07 -5.69 5.98
CA ARG A 56 -2.75 -6.18 6.43
C ARG A 56 -1.61 -5.23 6.07
N ALA A 57 -1.65 -4.67 4.86
CA ALA A 57 -0.63 -3.71 4.43
C ALA A 57 -0.61 -2.45 5.31
N ARG A 58 -1.79 -1.91 5.66
CA ARG A 58 -1.91 -0.77 6.59
C ARG A 58 -1.42 -1.10 8.00
N GLU A 59 -1.75 -2.29 8.50
CA GLU A 59 -1.30 -2.73 9.83
C GLU A 59 0.23 -2.81 9.91
N THR A 60 0.89 -3.32 8.86
CA THR A 60 2.37 -3.36 8.78
C THR A 60 2.99 -1.96 8.73
N GLU A 61 2.45 -1.06 7.90
CA GLU A 61 2.95 0.31 7.79
C GLU A 61 2.81 1.10 9.10
N GLU A 62 1.68 0.95 9.79
CA GLU A 62 1.46 1.54 11.11
C GLU A 62 2.44 0.97 12.15
N GLN A 63 2.66 -0.35 12.13
CA GLN A 63 3.58 -1.02 13.05
C GLN A 63 5.04 -0.62 12.80
N ASP A 64 5.44 -0.47 11.53
CA ASP A 64 6.77 0.01 11.14
C ASP A 64 6.98 1.47 11.55
N HIS A 65 5.99 2.35 11.33
CA HIS A 65 6.09 3.74 11.76
C HIS A 65 6.15 3.88 13.29
N TYR A 66 5.37 3.06 14.01
CA TYR A 66 5.34 3.06 15.47
C TYR A 66 6.65 2.50 16.06
N THR A 67 7.19 1.42 15.50
CA THR A 67 8.47 0.83 15.93
C THR A 67 9.66 1.72 15.58
N PHE A 68 9.66 2.34 14.39
CA PHE A 68 10.65 3.33 13.97
C PHE A 68 10.65 4.54 14.91
N SER A 69 9.48 5.12 15.17
CA SER A 69 9.32 6.24 16.11
C SER A 69 9.82 5.87 17.51
N ARG A 70 9.43 4.69 18.03
CA ARG A 70 9.86 4.23 19.37
C ARG A 70 11.37 4.02 19.46
N ARG A 71 12.02 3.50 18.40
CA ARG A 71 13.49 3.40 18.32
C ARG A 71 14.15 4.78 18.28
N HIS A 72 13.63 5.72 17.48
CA HIS A 72 14.19 7.07 17.38
C HIS A 72 14.05 7.90 18.67
N HIS A 73 12.95 7.74 19.42
CA HIS A 73 12.81 8.37 20.73
C HIS A 73 13.73 7.75 21.78
N ALA A 74 13.97 6.44 21.76
CA ALA A 74 14.93 5.79 22.66
C ALA A 74 16.38 6.28 22.43
N HIS A 75 16.76 6.58 21.18
CA HIS A 75 18.08 7.15 20.86
C HIS A 75 18.25 8.64 21.23
N ARG A 76 17.14 9.37 21.45
CA ARG A 76 17.20 10.79 21.85
C ARG A 76 17.29 10.99 23.37
N HIS A 77 17.13 9.91 24.16
CA HIS A 77 17.28 9.91 25.62
C HIS A 77 18.63 9.32 26.10
N LEU A 78 19.67 9.35 25.26
CA LEU A 78 21.02 9.16 25.76
C LEU A 78 21.45 10.45 26.47
N PRO A 79 21.91 10.39 27.74
CA PRO A 79 22.43 11.57 28.44
C PRO A 79 23.61 12.13 27.64
N TRP A 80 23.51 13.39 27.22
CA TRP A 80 24.55 14.09 26.45
C TRP A 80 25.85 14.35 27.24
N ASP A 81 25.96 13.87 28.48
CA ASP A 81 27.09 14.14 29.38
C ASP A 81 28.27 13.16 29.25
N ARG A 82 28.35 12.28 28.24
CA ARG A 82 29.39 11.22 28.20
C ARG A 82 29.98 10.82 26.85
N VAL A 83 30.00 11.68 25.83
CA VAL A 83 30.80 11.38 24.61
C VAL A 83 31.72 12.55 24.28
N ASP A 84 32.72 12.68 25.14
CA ASP A 84 34.03 13.24 24.82
C ASP A 84 34.92 12.02 24.57
N ASP A 85 35.12 11.64 23.30
CA ASP A 85 36.40 11.16 22.74
C ASP A 85 36.24 10.65 21.28
N GLU A 86 36.90 11.36 20.38
CA GLU A 86 37.66 10.82 19.24
C GLU A 86 37.02 9.72 18.36
N ARG A 87 36.13 10.11 17.43
CA ARG A 87 36.04 9.40 16.13
C ARG A 87 35.45 10.22 15.00
N ILE A 88 36.16 11.26 14.60
CA ILE A 88 35.94 11.90 13.29
C ILE A 88 36.69 11.06 12.26
N VAL A 89 35.96 10.29 11.45
CA VAL A 89 36.54 9.62 10.29
C VAL A 89 36.51 10.64 9.15
N GLU A 90 37.66 11.23 8.81
CA GLU A 90 37.80 12.07 7.63
C GLU A 90 37.40 11.25 6.39
N ARG A 91 36.29 11.61 5.77
CA ARG A 91 35.86 11.04 4.50
C ARG A 91 36.35 11.95 3.39
N ASP A 92 37.54 11.66 2.85
CA ASP A 92 38.04 12.31 1.65
C ASP A 92 37.14 11.96 0.47
N VAL A 93 36.44 12.97 -0.06
CA VAL A 93 35.64 12.86 -1.28
C VAL A 93 36.47 13.40 -2.44
N TYR A 94 37.07 12.50 -3.22
CA TYR A 94 37.72 12.85 -4.49
C TYR A 94 36.67 13.04 -5.59
N TYR A 95 36.56 14.24 -6.14
CA TYR A 95 35.80 14.52 -7.36
C TYR A 95 36.70 14.33 -8.59
N ASP A 96 36.36 13.38 -9.48
CA ASP A 96 36.99 13.27 -10.80
C ASP A 96 36.34 14.29 -11.75
N SER A 97 36.97 15.46 -11.89
CA SER A 97 36.58 16.49 -12.85
C SER A 97 37.18 16.17 -14.22
N ARG A 98 36.47 15.38 -15.04
CA ARG A 98 36.77 15.24 -16.47
C ARG A 98 35.51 15.30 -17.33
N TYR A 99 35.00 16.50 -17.54
CA TYR A 99 34.22 16.82 -18.74
C TYR A 99 34.58 18.21 -19.24
N TYR A 100 35.52 18.25 -20.17
CA TYR A 100 35.61 19.29 -21.20
C TYR A 100 35.95 18.60 -22.52
N ARG A 101 34.99 18.54 -23.43
CA ARG A 101 35.23 18.65 -24.86
C ARG A 101 33.96 19.12 -25.56
#